data_AF-A0A7V2YCS1-F1
#
_entry.id   AF-A0A7V2YCS1-F1
#
_cell.length_a   1.000
_cell.length_b   1.000
_cell.length_c   1.000
_cell.angle_alpha   90.00
_cell.angle_beta   90.00
_cell.angle_gamma   90.00
#
_symmetry.space_group_name_H-M   'P 1'
#
loop_
_entity.id
_entity.type
_entity.pdbx_description
1 polymer ?
#
loop_
_entity_poly.entity_id
_entity_poly.type
_entity_poly.pdbx_seq_one_letter_code
_entity_poly.pdbx_strand_id
1 'polypeptide(L)'
;MRLGIRILVVQGAYISLLLCAIWAWAQDAPPSFDPTELSSSFSGIVIGESLQEIVVRGNDLQDLDRQSRSEITGSGSGSSGILSINQSSGDLNNQSNLRVLGVVTEPSAMNDLQLSSTVYLEGNNIRSVGGSRADLIENSFQNSAGVIGIHQSAGNLNVQRNTLVMVIGGEASLSEMELGDVTASNSASYENSGGRSDIIRDSFANTSGIVQVTQSAGDLNVLGNNLALSFREVTLR
;
A
#
# COMPACT_ATOMS: atom_id res chain seq x y z
N MET A 1 22.55 1.96 -3.22
CA MET A 1 21.23 1.74 -2.59
C MET A 1 21.40 1.91 -1.08
N ARG A 2 20.91 3.00 -0.49
CA ARG A 2 20.88 3.19 0.97
C ARG A 2 19.41 3.27 1.38
N LEU A 3 18.87 2.17 1.88
CA LEU A 3 17.55 2.15 2.51
C LEU A 3 17.76 2.59 3.97
N GLY A 4 17.48 3.85 4.27
CA GLY A 4 17.55 4.38 5.63
C GLY A 4 16.19 4.31 6.31
N ILE A 5 15.70 3.12 6.68
CA ILE A 5 14.51 3.04 7.53
C ILE A 5 14.94 3.29 8.97
N ARG A 6 14.63 4.46 9.53
CA ARG A 6 14.68 4.69 10.98
C ARG A 6 13.32 4.31 11.57
N ILE A 7 13.16 3.05 11.96
CA ILE A 7 12.00 2.62 12.74
C ILE A 7 12.32 2.85 14.22
N LEU A 8 11.66 3.81 14.85
CA LEU A 8 11.59 3.86 16.31
C LEU A 8 10.49 2.90 16.76
N VAL A 9 10.86 1.65 17.05
CA VAL A 9 9.93 0.66 17.64
C VAL A 9 9.85 0.91 19.14
N VAL A 10 8.68 1.35 19.63
CA VAL A 10 8.38 1.34 21.07
C VAL A 10 7.64 0.04 21.42
N GLN A 11 8.42 -0.92 21.93
CA GLN A 11 8.11 -2.13 22.71
C GLN A 11 6.93 -3.06 22.34
N GLY A 12 7.22 -4.19 21.70
CA GLY A 12 7.05 -5.56 22.25
C GLY A 12 5.69 -6.18 22.64
N ALA A 13 4.70 -5.47 23.20
CA ALA A 13 3.49 -6.09 23.77
C ALA A 13 2.17 -5.68 23.07
N TYR A 14 2.22 -4.69 22.17
CA TYR A 14 1.05 -3.92 21.74
C TYR A 14 0.43 -4.35 20.40
N ILE A 15 0.98 -5.38 19.74
CA ILE A 15 0.52 -5.89 18.44
C ILE A 15 -0.68 -6.85 18.59
N SER A 16 -0.79 -7.54 19.74
CA SER A 16 -1.76 -8.61 19.97
C SER A 16 -3.22 -8.12 20.03
N LEU A 17 -3.47 -7.01 20.72
CA LEU A 17 -4.81 -6.44 20.92
C LEU A 17 -5.37 -5.77 19.65
N LEU A 18 -4.50 -5.14 18.86
CA LEU A 18 -4.89 -4.51 17.60
C LEU A 18 -5.28 -5.56 16.54
N LEU A 19 -4.53 -6.67 16.50
CA LEU A 19 -4.89 -7.83 15.67
C LEU A 19 -6.26 -8.43 16.09
N CYS A 20 -6.56 -8.47 17.39
CA CYS A 20 -7.87 -8.92 17.89
C CYS A 20 -9.02 -7.98 17.47
N ALA A 21 -8.82 -6.65 17.45
CA ALA A 21 -9.85 -5.71 17.01
C ALA A 21 -10.12 -5.81 15.50
N ILE A 22 -9.05 -5.97 14.70
CA ILE A 22 -9.18 -6.22 13.25
C ILE A 22 -9.85 -7.58 13.00
N TRP A 23 -9.56 -8.59 13.80
CA TRP A 23 -10.20 -9.91 13.74
C TRP A 23 -11.67 -9.88 14.16
N ALA A 24 -12.04 -9.11 15.20
CA ALA A 24 -13.42 -8.96 15.65
C ALA A 24 -14.28 -8.19 14.63
N TRP A 25 -13.72 -7.13 14.05
CA TRP A 25 -14.37 -6.37 12.96
C TRP A 25 -14.55 -7.22 11.70
N ALA A 26 -13.63 -8.15 11.44
CA ALA A 26 -13.70 -9.10 10.33
C ALA A 26 -14.80 -10.18 10.46
N GLN A 27 -15.38 -10.40 11.65
CA GLN A 27 -16.29 -11.53 11.90
C GLN A 27 -17.76 -11.17 12.19
N ASP A 28 -18.21 -9.93 11.99
CA ASP A 28 -19.57 -9.47 12.36
C ASP A 28 -19.97 -9.81 13.81
N ALA A 29 -18.98 -10.04 14.70
CA ALA A 29 -19.23 -10.34 16.10
C ALA A 29 -19.41 -9.02 16.87
N PRO A 30 -20.50 -8.82 17.63
CA PRO A 30 -20.63 -7.65 18.48
C PRO A 30 -19.55 -7.76 19.56
N PRO A 31 -18.57 -6.85 19.64
CA PRO A 31 -17.56 -7.01 20.66
C PRO A 31 -18.17 -6.53 21.98
N SER A 32 -18.10 -7.35 23.03
CA SER A 32 -18.02 -6.80 24.39
C SER A 32 -16.63 -6.18 24.54
N PHE A 33 -16.40 -5.11 23.80
CA PHE A 33 -15.20 -4.30 23.90
C PHE A 33 -15.40 -3.38 25.11
N ASP A 34 -14.62 -3.62 26.16
CA ASP A 34 -14.53 -2.66 27.26
C ASP A 34 -13.41 -1.66 26.94
N PRO A 35 -13.73 -0.42 26.52
CA PRO A 35 -12.72 0.59 26.21
C PRO A 35 -11.86 0.98 27.44
N THR A 36 -12.27 0.61 28.66
CA THR A 36 -11.49 0.90 29.88
C THR A 36 -10.26 -0.01 30.06
N GLU A 37 -10.22 -1.17 29.39
CA GLU A 37 -9.00 -2.01 29.35
C GLU A 37 -7.91 -1.41 28.43
N LEU A 38 -8.29 -0.57 27.47
CA LEU A 38 -7.36 0.24 26.67
C LEU A 38 -6.93 1.51 27.40
N SER A 39 -7.80 2.16 28.18
CA SER A 39 -7.45 3.44 28.82
C SER A 39 -6.43 3.31 29.97
N SER A 40 -6.35 2.14 30.63
CA SER A 40 -5.44 1.92 31.77
C SER A 40 -4.01 1.52 31.38
N SER A 41 -3.79 1.16 30.11
CA SER A 41 -2.53 0.59 29.61
C SER A 41 -1.79 1.49 28.61
N PHE A 42 -2.42 2.59 28.18
CA PHE A 42 -1.90 3.49 27.15
C PHE A 42 -1.82 4.91 27.70
N SER A 43 -0.63 5.29 28.16
CA SER A 43 -0.26 6.68 28.44
C SER A 43 0.96 7.02 27.58
N GLY A 44 0.74 7.63 26.43
CA GLY A 44 1.82 8.02 25.53
C GLY A 44 1.38 8.89 24.37
N ILE A 45 2.19 9.90 24.06
CA ILE A 45 2.13 10.71 22.84
C ILE A 45 2.62 9.82 21.69
N VAL A 46 1.79 9.59 20.68
CA VAL A 46 2.23 8.98 19.41
C VAL A 46 2.39 10.11 18.40
N ILE A 47 3.58 10.71 18.36
CA ILE A 47 4.04 11.48 17.20
C ILE A 47 4.77 10.48 16.31
N GLY A 48 4.08 10.04 15.26
CA GLY A 48 4.68 9.22 14.22
C GLY A 48 4.95 10.10 13.01
N GLU A 49 6.21 10.33 12.69
CA GLU A 49 6.60 10.74 11.35
C GLU A 49 7.04 9.50 10.60
N SER A 50 6.39 9.23 9.47
CA SER A 50 6.87 8.23 8.53
C SER A 50 7.31 8.95 7.25
N LEU A 51 8.54 8.64 6.83
CA LEU A 51 9.15 9.20 5.63
C LEU A 51 9.43 8.06 4.66
N GLN A 52 8.93 8.19 3.44
CA GLN A 52 9.18 7.23 2.37
C GLN A 52 9.78 7.93 1.16
N GLU A 53 11.05 7.64 0.87
CA GLU A 53 11.72 8.11 -0.34
C GLU A 53 11.88 6.95 -1.34
N ILE A 54 11.44 7.16 -2.58
CA ILE A 54 11.58 6.21 -3.68
C ILE A 54 12.35 6.86 -4.82
N VAL A 55 13.48 6.26 -5.22
CA VAL A 55 14.35 6.81 -6.28
C VAL A 55 14.55 5.78 -7.38
N VAL A 56 14.19 6.16 -8.59
CA VAL A 56 14.40 5.44 -9.84
C VAL A 56 14.95 6.43 -10.86
N ARG A 57 16.28 6.48 -11.02
CA ARG A 57 16.94 7.51 -11.83
C ARG A 57 18.01 6.97 -12.76
N GLY A 58 18.09 7.54 -13.95
CA GLY A 58 19.21 7.34 -14.88
C GLY A 58 19.33 5.90 -15.42
N ASN A 59 18.24 5.14 -15.47
CA ASN A 59 18.25 3.79 -16.00
C ASN A 59 18.07 3.82 -17.52
N ASP A 60 18.83 3.00 -18.26
CA ASP A 60 18.61 2.74 -19.68
C ASP A 60 18.25 1.27 -19.85
N LEU A 61 17.04 0.99 -20.30
CA LEU A 61 16.47 -0.33 -20.36
C LEU A 61 16.08 -0.68 -21.80
N GLN A 62 16.55 -1.83 -22.26
CA GLN A 62 16.17 -2.42 -23.53
C GLN A 62 15.34 -3.67 -23.28
N ASP A 63 14.11 -3.66 -23.78
CA ASP A 63 13.15 -4.75 -23.63
C ASP A 63 12.80 -5.33 -25.00
N LEU A 64 13.39 -6.47 -25.35
CA LEU A 64 13.30 -7.06 -26.69
C LEU A 64 12.48 -8.35 -26.66
N ASP A 65 11.37 -8.35 -27.39
CA ASP A 65 10.43 -9.45 -27.60
C ASP A 65 9.89 -10.11 -26.30
N ARG A 66 9.96 -9.41 -25.17
CA ARG A 66 9.62 -9.97 -23.87
C ARG A 66 8.12 -10.16 -23.67
N GLN A 67 7.77 -11.36 -23.23
CA GLN A 67 6.45 -11.68 -22.71
C GLN A 67 6.50 -11.61 -21.19
N SER A 68 5.91 -10.56 -20.62
CA SER A 68 5.88 -10.35 -19.17
C SER A 68 4.47 -10.57 -18.67
N ARG A 69 4.30 -11.46 -17.69
CA ARG A 69 2.98 -11.76 -17.15
C ARG A 69 3.07 -11.94 -15.63
N SER A 70 2.32 -11.12 -14.90
CA SER A 70 2.13 -11.30 -13.46
C SER A 70 0.71 -11.77 -13.22
N GLU A 71 0.56 -12.92 -12.56
CA GLU A 71 -0.75 -13.52 -12.31
C GLU A 71 -0.94 -13.85 -10.84
N ILE A 72 -2.13 -13.52 -10.34
CA ILE A 72 -2.66 -14.00 -9.07
C ILE A 72 -4.01 -14.66 -9.41
N THR A 73 -4.02 -15.99 -9.43
CA THR A 73 -5.19 -16.77 -9.83
C THR A 73 -5.60 -17.72 -8.72
N GLY A 74 -6.90 -17.75 -8.39
CA GLY A 74 -7.46 -18.68 -7.40
C GLY A 74 -6.82 -18.62 -6.01
N SER A 75 -6.22 -17.49 -5.62
CA SER A 75 -5.33 -17.40 -4.46
C SER A 75 -5.82 -16.41 -3.41
N GLY A 76 -5.39 -16.58 -2.16
CA GLY A 76 -5.65 -15.61 -1.08
C GLY A 76 -7.10 -15.55 -0.57
N SER A 77 -7.97 -16.47 -0.98
CA SER A 77 -9.34 -16.57 -0.46
C SER A 77 -9.37 -16.93 1.03
N GLY A 78 -10.31 -16.36 1.78
CA GLY A 78 -10.43 -16.56 3.23
C GLY A 78 -9.33 -15.90 4.05
N SER A 79 -8.53 -15.00 3.46
CA SER A 79 -7.45 -14.32 4.18
C SER A 79 -8.04 -13.34 5.20
N SER A 80 -7.50 -13.30 6.41
CA SER A 80 -7.91 -12.38 7.47
C SER A 80 -6.72 -11.57 7.98
N GLY A 81 -6.93 -10.29 8.32
CA GLY A 81 -5.90 -9.43 8.91
C GLY A 81 -5.28 -8.46 7.89
N ILE A 82 -3.95 -8.30 7.88
CA ILE A 82 -3.26 -7.41 6.96
C ILE A 82 -2.45 -8.24 5.97
N LEU A 83 -2.78 -8.16 4.70
CA LEU A 83 -2.11 -8.84 3.60
C LEU A 83 -1.50 -7.81 2.65
N SER A 84 -0.19 -7.90 2.41
CA SER A 84 0.52 -7.06 1.44
C SER A 84 1.24 -7.93 0.43
N ILE A 85 0.99 -7.70 -0.86
CA ILE A 85 1.57 -8.45 -1.97
C ILE A 85 2.25 -7.46 -2.92
N ASN A 86 3.51 -7.72 -3.22
CA ASN A 86 4.26 -7.06 -4.27
C ASN A 86 4.66 -8.13 -5.29
N GLN A 87 4.10 -8.07 -6.48
CA GLN A 87 4.40 -8.97 -7.59
C GLN A 87 4.88 -8.14 -8.78
N SER A 88 5.98 -8.56 -9.38
CA SER A 88 6.54 -7.91 -10.54
C SER A 88 7.16 -8.95 -11.46
N SER A 89 6.69 -9.01 -12.70
CA SER A 89 7.39 -9.71 -13.78
C SER A 89 8.15 -8.75 -14.67
N GLY A 90 7.87 -7.44 -14.61
CA GLY A 90 8.70 -6.43 -15.25
C GLY A 90 9.94 -6.05 -14.42
N ASP A 91 10.77 -5.21 -15.00
CA ASP A 91 12.10 -4.86 -14.50
C ASP A 91 12.12 -3.51 -13.77
N LEU A 92 12.92 -3.42 -12.71
CA LEU A 92 13.21 -2.19 -11.99
C LEU A 92 11.97 -1.46 -11.43
N ASN A 93 10.89 -2.21 -11.16
CA ASN A 93 9.73 -1.68 -10.46
C ASN A 93 10.06 -1.43 -8.97
N ASN A 94 9.56 -0.33 -8.42
CA ASN A 94 9.70 0.01 -7.01
C ASN A 94 8.32 0.04 -6.36
N GLN A 95 8.05 -0.93 -5.48
CA GLN A 95 6.73 -1.21 -4.92
C GLN A 95 6.77 -1.08 -3.40
N SER A 96 5.93 -0.21 -2.83
CA SER A 96 5.87 0.01 -1.38
C SER A 96 4.46 0.00 -0.80
N ASN A 97 4.14 -1.06 -0.06
CA ASN A 97 2.94 -1.15 0.77
C ASN A 97 3.28 -0.66 2.18
N LEU A 98 2.77 0.52 2.55
CA LEU A 98 2.90 1.11 3.89
C LEU A 98 1.57 1.06 4.63
N ARG A 99 1.62 0.59 5.88
CA ARG A 99 0.48 0.48 6.80
C ARG A 99 0.89 1.07 8.13
N VAL A 100 0.17 2.09 8.57
CA VAL A 100 0.42 2.75 9.85
C VAL A 100 -0.88 2.73 10.65
N LEU A 101 -0.82 2.19 11.86
CA LEU A 101 -1.96 2.06 12.75
C LEU A 101 -1.60 2.71 14.09
N GLY A 102 -2.44 3.64 14.56
CA GLY A 102 -2.26 4.37 15.80
C GLY A 102 -3.52 4.34 16.67
N VAL A 103 -3.32 4.33 17.99
CA VAL A 103 -4.39 4.50 18.97
C VAL A 103 -3.96 5.60 19.93
N VAL A 104 -4.84 6.58 20.11
CA VAL A 104 -4.65 7.75 20.98
C VAL A 104 -5.73 7.68 22.05
N THR A 105 -5.31 7.60 23.30
CA THR A 105 -6.20 7.42 24.46
C THR A 105 -6.40 8.70 25.27
N GLU A 106 -5.60 9.73 25.03
CA GLU A 106 -5.65 10.99 25.79
C GLU A 106 -6.05 12.18 24.89
N PRO A 107 -7.21 12.82 25.11
CA PRO A 107 -7.74 13.91 24.27
C PRO A 107 -6.89 15.19 24.26
N SER A 108 -5.98 15.35 25.22
CA SER A 108 -5.14 16.53 25.41
C SER A 108 -3.80 16.47 24.67
N ALA A 109 -3.45 15.31 24.09
CA ALA A 109 -2.33 15.20 23.17
C ALA A 109 -2.85 15.41 21.75
N MET A 110 -2.58 16.58 21.16
CA MET A 110 -2.66 16.74 19.70
C MET A 110 -1.63 15.78 19.09
N ASN A 111 -2.10 14.61 18.66
CA ASN A 111 -1.27 13.61 18.01
C ASN A 111 -1.68 13.57 16.54
N ASP A 112 -0.94 14.30 15.72
CA ASP A 112 -1.02 14.22 14.28
C ASP A 112 -0.09 13.08 13.83
N LEU A 113 -0.66 12.06 13.19
CA LEU A 113 0.14 11.03 12.52
C LEU A 113 0.40 11.51 11.09
N GLN A 114 1.60 12.03 10.88
CA GLN A 114 1.99 12.59 9.60
C GLN A 114 2.82 11.58 8.80
N LEU A 115 2.39 11.33 7.56
CA LEU A 115 3.17 10.58 6.58
C LEU A 115 3.51 11.48 5.41
N SER A 116 4.81 11.55 5.11
CA SER A 116 5.37 12.24 3.95
C SER A 116 6.10 11.23 3.07
N SER A 117 5.98 11.40 1.77
CA SER A 117 6.67 10.56 0.79
C SER A 117 7.08 11.37 -0.42
N THR A 118 8.21 10.99 -1.00
CA THR A 118 8.78 11.64 -2.17
C THR A 118 9.26 10.59 -3.15
N VAL A 119 8.80 10.69 -4.39
CA VAL A 119 9.22 9.86 -5.51
C VAL A 119 10.13 10.67 -6.43
N TYR A 120 11.20 10.04 -6.90
CA TYR A 120 12.06 10.56 -7.95
C TYR A 120 12.15 9.54 -9.07
N LEU A 121 11.36 9.74 -10.13
CA LEU A 121 11.42 8.99 -11.37
C LEU A 121 12.02 9.89 -12.45
N GLU A 122 13.33 9.85 -12.66
CA GLU A 122 14.00 10.87 -13.49
C GLU A 122 15.11 10.33 -14.40
N GLY A 123 15.15 10.82 -15.65
CA GLY A 123 16.25 10.53 -16.57
C GLY A 123 16.29 9.07 -17.04
N ASN A 124 15.17 8.35 -16.98
CA ASN A 124 15.12 6.94 -17.37
C ASN A 124 14.74 6.81 -18.86
N ASN A 125 15.42 5.94 -19.58
CA ASN A 125 15.14 5.63 -20.98
C ASN A 125 14.70 4.17 -21.12
N ILE A 126 13.64 3.94 -21.89
CA ILE A 126 13.16 2.61 -22.25
C ILE A 126 13.05 2.52 -23.76
N ARG A 127 13.65 1.46 -24.31
CA ARG A 127 13.41 1.01 -25.68
C ARG A 127 12.79 -0.37 -25.61
N SER A 128 11.52 -0.47 -25.97
CA SER A 128 10.81 -1.74 -26.04
C SER A 128 10.51 -2.08 -27.50
N VAL A 129 10.96 -3.26 -27.93
CA VAL A 129 10.75 -3.78 -29.28
C VAL A 129 10.01 -5.10 -29.17
N GLY A 130 8.83 -5.23 -29.75
CA GLY A 130 8.03 -6.45 -29.66
C GLY A 130 7.49 -6.73 -28.26
N GLY A 131 7.14 -7.99 -28.00
CA GLY A 131 6.71 -8.45 -26.67
C GLY A 131 5.23 -8.20 -26.35
N SER A 132 4.75 -8.68 -25.21
CA SER A 132 3.43 -8.32 -24.66
C SER A 132 3.46 -8.37 -23.14
N ARG A 133 2.57 -7.63 -22.49
CA ARG A 133 2.56 -7.52 -21.04
C ARG A 133 1.17 -7.61 -20.47
N ALA A 134 1.02 -8.42 -19.43
CA ALA A 134 -0.28 -8.63 -18.82
C ALA A 134 -0.18 -8.79 -17.31
N ASP A 135 -0.99 -8.03 -16.61
CA ASP A 135 -1.29 -8.25 -15.22
C ASP A 135 -2.70 -8.83 -15.09
N LEU A 136 -2.82 -9.92 -14.32
CA LEU A 136 -4.09 -10.59 -14.08
C LEU A 136 -4.27 -10.91 -12.59
N ILE A 137 -5.40 -10.48 -12.05
CA ILE A 137 -5.94 -10.98 -10.78
C ILE A 137 -7.28 -11.63 -11.10
N GLU A 138 -7.39 -12.94 -10.90
CA GLU A 138 -8.60 -13.68 -11.24
C GLU A 138 -9.00 -14.65 -10.14
N ASN A 139 -10.31 -14.74 -9.84
CA ASN A 139 -10.86 -15.70 -8.87
C ASN A 139 -10.18 -15.67 -7.48
N SER A 140 -9.62 -14.53 -7.08
CA SER A 140 -8.72 -14.41 -5.93
C SER A 140 -9.32 -13.58 -4.80
N PHE A 141 -8.80 -13.78 -3.59
CA PHE A 141 -9.16 -13.03 -2.37
C PHE A 141 -10.65 -13.04 -2.04
N GLN A 142 -11.36 -14.13 -2.36
CA GLN A 142 -12.78 -14.26 -2.05
C GLN A 142 -13.00 -14.53 -0.56
N ASN A 143 -14.08 -13.98 0.01
CA ASN A 143 -14.45 -14.16 1.42
C ASN A 143 -13.31 -13.75 2.39
N SER A 144 -12.53 -12.74 2.02
CA SER A 144 -11.42 -12.24 2.83
C SER A 144 -11.87 -11.10 3.74
N ALA A 145 -11.11 -10.83 4.80
CA ALA A 145 -11.45 -9.77 5.75
C ALA A 145 -10.21 -9.00 6.25
N GLY A 146 -10.32 -7.68 6.37
CA GLY A 146 -9.25 -6.81 6.87
C GLY A 146 -8.64 -5.90 5.80
N VAL A 147 -7.32 -5.76 5.76
CA VAL A 147 -6.62 -4.84 4.84
C VAL A 147 -5.79 -5.62 3.84
N ILE A 148 -6.09 -5.47 2.55
CA ILE A 148 -5.34 -6.09 1.45
C ILE A 148 -4.68 -4.99 0.62
N GLY A 149 -3.37 -5.04 0.48
CA GLY A 149 -2.57 -4.18 -0.41
C GLY A 149 -1.90 -5.01 -1.48
N ILE A 150 -2.16 -4.73 -2.75
CA ILE A 150 -1.56 -5.45 -3.88
C ILE A 150 -0.89 -4.46 -4.81
N HIS A 151 0.38 -4.71 -5.09
CA HIS A 151 1.14 -4.13 -6.19
C HIS A 151 1.42 -5.24 -7.19
N GLN A 152 1.00 -5.06 -8.42
CA GLN A 152 1.24 -5.98 -9.52
C GLN A 152 1.77 -5.18 -10.71
N SER A 153 2.86 -5.64 -11.33
CA SER A 153 3.48 -4.90 -12.44
C SER A 153 4.19 -5.82 -13.42
N ALA A 154 3.63 -5.98 -14.61
CA ALA A 154 4.28 -6.66 -15.71
C ALA A 154 5.20 -5.71 -16.51
N GLY A 155 4.98 -4.40 -16.45
CA GLY A 155 5.82 -3.42 -17.14
C GLY A 155 7.01 -2.94 -16.32
N ASN A 156 7.82 -2.02 -16.85
CA ASN A 156 9.13 -1.70 -16.30
C ASN A 156 9.18 -0.31 -15.66
N LEU A 157 10.05 -0.16 -14.66
CA LEU A 157 10.36 1.12 -14.01
C LEU A 157 9.11 1.83 -13.45
N ASN A 158 8.08 1.07 -13.08
CA ASN A 158 6.91 1.58 -12.38
C ASN A 158 7.23 1.81 -10.90
N VAL A 159 6.74 2.92 -10.37
CA VAL A 159 6.72 3.21 -8.93
C VAL A 159 5.29 3.03 -8.45
N GLN A 160 5.07 2.10 -7.53
CA GLN A 160 3.75 1.80 -6.98
C GLN A 160 3.77 1.98 -5.46
N ARG A 161 2.83 2.76 -4.93
CA ARG A 161 2.70 3.07 -3.51
C ARG A 161 1.28 2.80 -3.04
N ASN A 162 1.15 2.08 -1.94
CA ASN A 162 -0.13 1.88 -1.26
C ASN A 162 0.09 2.25 0.19
N THR A 163 -0.57 3.31 0.63
CA THR A 163 -0.50 3.80 2.00
C THR A 163 -1.88 3.67 2.63
N LEU A 164 -1.90 3.08 3.83
CA LEU A 164 -3.03 3.17 4.74
C LEU A 164 -2.54 3.72 6.08
N VAL A 165 -3.16 4.79 6.53
CA VAL A 165 -3.02 5.34 7.88
C VAL A 165 -4.35 5.19 8.59
N MET A 166 -4.35 4.59 9.78
CA MET A 166 -5.55 4.44 10.59
C MET A 166 -5.25 4.91 12.01
N VAL A 167 -6.08 5.81 12.53
CA VAL A 167 -5.94 6.33 13.89
C VAL A 167 -7.28 6.21 14.63
N ILE A 168 -7.24 5.72 15.86
CA ILE A 168 -8.39 5.73 16.78
C ILE A 168 -8.10 6.75 17.88
N GLY A 169 -9.04 7.66 18.14
CA GLY A 169 -8.94 8.70 19.18
C GLY A 169 -8.07 9.91 18.81
N GLY A 170 -7.58 9.97 17.57
CA GLY A 170 -6.72 11.06 17.05
C GLY A 170 -6.94 11.34 15.57
N GLU A 171 -6.13 12.25 15.01
CA GLU A 171 -6.23 12.68 13.61
C GLU A 171 -5.10 12.07 12.77
N ALA A 172 -5.44 11.63 11.55
CA ALA A 172 -4.51 11.07 10.58
C ALA A 172 -4.31 12.06 9.43
N SER A 173 -3.05 12.35 9.07
CA SER A 173 -2.71 13.32 8.04
C SER A 173 -1.78 12.74 6.96
N LEU A 174 -2.12 12.99 5.70
CA LEU A 174 -1.36 12.61 4.50
C LEU A 174 -0.77 13.86 3.84
N SER A 175 -0.05 14.69 4.59
CA SER A 175 0.20 16.08 4.20
C SER A 175 1.11 16.28 2.98
N GLU A 176 1.99 15.33 2.63
CA GLU A 176 3.08 15.60 1.66
C GLU A 176 3.35 14.47 0.65
N MET A 177 2.53 13.42 0.61
CA MET A 177 2.85 12.18 -0.13
C MET A 177 2.95 12.31 -1.66
N GLU A 178 2.45 13.39 -2.25
CA GLU A 178 2.43 13.58 -3.71
C GLU A 178 3.00 14.93 -4.15
N LEU A 179 3.11 15.91 -3.24
CA LEU A 179 3.61 17.25 -3.56
C LEU A 179 5.13 17.28 -3.84
N GLY A 180 5.87 16.30 -3.34
CA GLY A 180 7.32 16.18 -3.54
C GLY A 180 7.73 15.37 -4.77
N ASP A 181 6.80 14.70 -5.45
CA ASP A 181 7.14 13.75 -6.51
C ASP A 181 7.73 14.46 -7.75
N VAL A 182 8.86 13.95 -8.23
CA VAL A 182 9.54 14.44 -9.43
C VAL A 182 9.50 13.35 -10.50
N THR A 183 8.78 13.62 -11.58
CA THR A 183 8.80 12.80 -12.80
C THR A 183 9.30 13.65 -13.96
N ALA A 184 10.57 13.48 -14.34
CA ALA A 184 11.22 14.37 -15.32
C ALA A 184 12.19 13.63 -16.23
N SER A 185 12.36 14.12 -17.46
CA SER A 185 13.40 13.63 -18.40
C SER A 185 13.37 12.12 -18.66
N ASN A 186 12.21 11.47 -18.52
CA ASN A 186 12.06 10.06 -18.87
C ASN A 186 11.64 9.94 -20.34
N SER A 187 12.11 8.91 -21.02
CA SER A 187 11.73 8.58 -22.39
C SER A 187 11.36 7.11 -22.51
N ALA A 188 10.28 6.83 -23.25
CA ALA A 188 9.93 5.49 -23.65
C ALA A 188 9.66 5.46 -25.16
N SER A 189 10.22 4.46 -25.82
CA SER A 189 10.01 4.18 -27.24
C SER A 189 9.52 2.76 -27.42
N TYR A 190 8.52 2.60 -28.28
CA TYR A 190 7.82 1.34 -28.52
C TYR A 190 7.85 1.03 -30.01
N GLU A 191 8.49 -0.08 -30.38
CA GLU A 191 8.55 -0.57 -31.76
C GLU A 191 7.87 -1.94 -31.81
N ASN A 192 6.78 -2.09 -32.56
CA ASN A 192 6.04 -3.35 -32.67
C ASN A 192 5.60 -3.96 -31.33
N SER A 193 5.43 -3.17 -30.27
CA SER A 193 4.99 -3.68 -28.97
C SER A 193 3.61 -4.31 -29.07
N GLY A 194 3.45 -5.52 -28.55
CA GLY A 194 2.16 -6.19 -28.42
C GLY A 194 1.30 -5.58 -27.32
N GLY A 195 0.17 -6.24 -27.04
CA GLY A 195 -0.83 -5.75 -26.10
C GLY A 195 -0.29 -5.56 -24.67
N ARG A 196 -0.80 -4.53 -24.01
CA ARG A 196 -0.66 -4.29 -22.58
C ARG A 196 -2.03 -4.38 -21.94
N SER A 197 -2.16 -5.16 -20.88
CA SER A 197 -3.46 -5.44 -20.28
C SER A 197 -3.35 -5.56 -18.77
N ASP A 198 -4.26 -4.87 -18.08
CA ASP A 198 -4.43 -4.94 -16.64
C ASP A 198 -5.86 -5.42 -16.39
N ILE A 199 -6.02 -6.62 -15.83
CA ILE A 199 -7.32 -7.24 -15.62
C ILE A 199 -7.46 -7.67 -14.17
N ILE A 200 -8.59 -7.30 -13.58
CA ILE A 200 -9.11 -7.88 -12.35
C ILE A 200 -10.48 -8.48 -12.68
N ARG A 201 -10.65 -9.78 -12.43
CA ARG A 201 -11.90 -10.49 -12.72
C ARG A 201 -12.28 -11.40 -11.56
N ASP A 202 -13.57 -11.46 -11.24
CA ASP A 202 -14.15 -12.41 -10.27
C ASP A 202 -13.37 -12.50 -8.94
N SER A 203 -12.80 -11.38 -8.49
CA SER A 203 -11.92 -11.31 -7.32
C SER A 203 -12.54 -10.40 -6.26
N PHE A 204 -12.16 -10.61 -5.00
CA PHE A 204 -12.65 -9.85 -3.84
C PHE A 204 -14.16 -9.99 -3.57
N ALA A 205 -14.81 -11.02 -4.11
CA ALA A 205 -16.20 -11.32 -3.80
C ALA A 205 -16.36 -11.62 -2.29
N ASN A 206 -17.40 -11.05 -1.67
CA ASN A 206 -17.66 -11.17 -0.22
C ASN A 206 -16.50 -10.75 0.69
N THR A 207 -15.65 -9.82 0.22
CA THR A 207 -14.54 -9.30 1.03
C THR A 207 -14.99 -8.11 1.88
N SER A 208 -14.62 -8.10 3.15
CA SER A 208 -14.90 -7.00 4.10
C SER A 208 -13.60 -6.28 4.49
N GLY A 209 -13.61 -4.95 4.49
CA GLY A 209 -12.40 -4.15 4.78
C GLY A 209 -11.90 -3.28 3.65
N ILE A 210 -10.60 -3.05 3.63
CA ILE A 210 -9.94 -2.12 2.73
C ILE A 210 -9.09 -2.91 1.75
N VAL A 211 -9.38 -2.76 0.47
CA VAL A 211 -8.58 -3.35 -0.60
C VAL A 211 -7.97 -2.21 -1.41
N GLN A 212 -6.65 -2.16 -1.46
CA GLN A 212 -5.88 -1.26 -2.31
C GLN A 212 -5.13 -2.08 -3.36
N VAL A 213 -5.43 -1.87 -4.63
CA VAL A 213 -4.74 -2.52 -5.75
C VAL A 213 -4.10 -1.46 -6.64
N THR A 214 -2.83 -1.67 -6.94
CA THR A 214 -2.11 -0.94 -7.97
C THR A 214 -1.55 -1.94 -8.95
N GLN A 215 -2.03 -1.89 -10.19
CA GLN A 215 -1.69 -2.82 -11.27
C GLN A 215 -1.15 -2.00 -12.45
N SER A 216 -0.09 -2.44 -13.14
CA SER A 216 0.37 -1.77 -14.36
C SER A 216 1.29 -2.64 -15.23
N ALA A 217 0.80 -2.98 -16.42
CA ALA A 217 1.59 -3.52 -17.52
C ALA A 217 2.37 -2.45 -18.30
N GLY A 218 2.16 -1.16 -18.01
CA GLY A 218 2.83 -0.02 -18.65
C GLY A 218 4.25 0.21 -18.12
N ASP A 219 4.98 1.18 -18.70
CA ASP A 219 6.29 1.57 -18.17
C ASP A 219 6.27 2.96 -17.55
N LEU A 220 7.21 3.22 -16.64
CA LEU A 220 7.49 4.55 -16.07
C LEU A 220 6.26 5.20 -15.42
N ASN A 221 5.34 4.40 -14.91
CA ASN A 221 4.17 4.91 -14.21
C ASN A 221 4.52 5.19 -12.75
N VAL A 222 4.02 6.31 -12.23
CA VAL A 222 3.95 6.55 -10.79
C VAL A 222 2.50 6.38 -10.37
N LEU A 223 2.23 5.42 -9.49
CA LEU A 223 0.89 5.04 -9.06
C LEU A 223 0.83 5.02 -7.53
N GLY A 224 -0.17 5.69 -6.96
CA GLY A 224 -0.34 5.83 -5.52
C GLY A 224 -1.79 5.58 -5.10
N ASN A 225 -2.01 4.78 -4.07
CA ASN A 225 -3.27 4.73 -3.32
C ASN A 225 -2.98 5.14 -1.87
N ASN A 226 -3.37 6.34 -1.49
CA ASN A 226 -3.15 6.88 -0.15
C ASN A 226 -4.49 7.04 0.57
N LEU A 227 -4.67 6.36 1.69
CA LEU A 227 -5.89 6.40 2.50
C LEU A 227 -5.55 6.70 3.96
N ALA A 228 -6.23 7.69 4.54
CA ALA A 228 -6.19 7.98 5.97
C ALA A 228 -7.60 7.85 6.56
N LEU A 229 -7.69 7.20 7.71
CA LEU A 229 -8.92 7.00 8.46
C LEU A 229 -8.70 7.42 9.91
N SER A 230 -9.57 8.30 10.39
CA SER A 230 -9.63 8.71 11.79
C SER A 230 -10.96 8.30 12.39
N PHE A 231 -10.89 7.57 13.49
CA PHE A 231 -12.03 7.14 14.25
C PHE A 231 -12.07 7.90 15.56
N ARG A 232 -13.19 8.56 15.85
CA ARG A 232 -13.41 9.27 17.10
C ARG A 232 -14.70 8.79 17.74
N GLU A 233 -14.64 8.47 19.03
CA GLU A 233 -15.85 8.23 19.81
C GLU A 233 -16.56 9.55 20.07
N VAL A 234 -17.85 9.61 19.75
CA VAL A 234 -18.73 10.74 20.05
C VAL A 234 -19.89 10.22 20.87
N THR A 235 -19.91 10.55 22.16
CA THR A 235 -21.06 10.28 23.02
C THR A 235 -22.15 11.31 22.71
N LEU A 236 -23.25 10.88 22.09
CA LEU A 236 -24.44 11.71 21.91
C LEU A 236 -25.17 11.85 23.26
N ARG A 237 -25.45 13.09 23.66
CA ARG A 237 -26.22 13.43 24.87
C ARG A 237 -27.66 13.78 24.53
#